data_AF-A0A366FC96-F1
#
_entry.id   AF-A0A366FC96-F1
#
_cell.length_a   1.000
_cell.length_b   1.000
_cell.length_c   1.000
_cell.angle_alpha   90.00
_cell.angle_beta   90.00
_cell.angle_gamma   90.00
#
_symmetry.space_group_name_H-M   'P 1'
#
loop_
_entity.id
_entity.type
_entity.pdbx_description
1 polymer ?
#
loop_
_entity_poly.entity_id
_entity_poly.type
_entity_poly.pdbx_seq_one_letter_code
_entity_poly.pdbx_strand_id
1 'polypeptide(L)'
;MCCHCLLIEGEDGFILVDSGLGVEDVADPKRLGGLFTTLVRPRLEVAETALRQVADLGFRIDDVRHIVPTHLDLDHAGGFADFPAATVHVYADELRAARAPMWRERLRYRPAQLDSVANWAPVEAGGDDWFGFKAVRAMPGTQDDVLLVPLPGHSRGHCGVAVRTASGWLLHCGDAYFHHAEVAAGGGAAPIGIRAFESLVNVDKPARVANQQRLRELAERHGDEVRLISSHDPAELLACRG
;
A
#
# COMPACT_ATOMS: atom_id res chain seq x y z
N MET A 1 5.64 -4.25 13.76
CA MET A 1 4.94 -3.53 12.70
C MET A 1 4.44 -4.59 11.74
N CYS A 2 3.17 -4.56 11.34
CA CYS A 2 2.62 -5.45 10.32
C CYS A 2 2.73 -4.78 8.94
N CYS A 3 2.42 -5.49 7.86
CA CYS A 3 2.12 -4.89 6.56
C CYS A 3 0.76 -5.45 6.11
N HIS A 4 -0.23 -4.58 5.90
CA HIS A 4 -1.54 -4.97 5.42
C HIS A 4 -1.54 -5.12 3.92
N CYS A 5 -2.17 -6.19 3.46
CA CYS A 5 -2.62 -6.31 2.09
C CYS A 5 -4.12 -6.61 2.11
N LEU A 6 -4.83 -6.20 1.06
CA LEU A 6 -6.23 -6.53 0.87
C LEU A 6 -6.36 -7.48 -0.31
N LEU A 7 -7.17 -8.53 -0.16
CA LEU A 7 -7.64 -9.36 -1.26
C LEU A 7 -9.09 -9.00 -1.54
N ILE A 8 -9.38 -8.58 -2.77
CA ILE A 8 -10.69 -8.09 -3.20
C ILE A 8 -11.18 -8.99 -4.33
N GLU A 9 -12.42 -9.44 -4.23
CA GLU A 9 -13.13 -10.09 -5.33
C GLU A 9 -13.49 -9.03 -6.38
N GLY A 10 -12.91 -9.13 -7.57
CA GLY A 10 -13.20 -8.28 -8.72
C GLY A 10 -13.95 -9.01 -9.84
N GLU A 11 -14.26 -8.28 -10.91
CA GLU A 11 -15.06 -8.79 -12.04
C GLU A 11 -14.38 -9.98 -12.76
N ASP A 12 -13.08 -9.92 -12.99
CA ASP A 12 -12.31 -10.89 -13.79
C ASP A 12 -11.29 -11.71 -12.95
N GLY A 13 -11.41 -11.66 -11.63
CA GLY A 13 -10.56 -12.36 -10.67
C GLY A 13 -10.25 -11.51 -9.44
N PHE A 14 -9.23 -11.88 -8.69
CA PHE A 14 -8.84 -11.15 -7.49
C PHE A 14 -7.95 -9.94 -7.79
N ILE A 15 -8.18 -8.90 -7.01
CA ILE A 15 -7.35 -7.70 -6.95
C ILE A 15 -6.66 -7.70 -5.59
N LEU A 16 -5.34 -7.55 -5.60
CA LEU A 16 -4.52 -7.42 -4.41
C LEU A 16 -4.13 -5.95 -4.20
N VAL A 17 -4.39 -5.38 -3.03
CA VAL A 17 -3.85 -4.06 -2.64
C VAL A 17 -2.59 -4.29 -1.83
N ASP A 18 -1.47 -3.73 -2.31
CA ASP A 18 -0.10 -4.10 -1.91
C ASP A 18 0.18 -5.61 -2.03
N SER A 19 1.41 -6.06 -1.78
CA SER A 19 1.77 -7.48 -1.85
C SER A 19 2.61 -7.98 -0.68
N GLY A 20 2.97 -7.10 0.25
CA GLY A 20 3.77 -7.46 1.41
C GLY A 20 5.18 -7.88 1.02
N LEU A 21 5.80 -8.67 1.90
CA LEU A 21 7.03 -9.42 1.61
C LEU A 21 6.68 -10.73 0.87
N GLY A 22 7.46 -11.05 -0.16
CA GLY A 22 7.24 -12.24 -0.99
C GLY A 22 7.99 -13.48 -0.52
N VAL A 23 7.68 -14.64 -1.11
CA VAL A 23 8.36 -15.91 -0.80
C VAL A 23 9.86 -15.82 -1.08
N GLU A 24 10.26 -15.13 -2.15
CA GLU A 24 11.68 -14.94 -2.47
C GLU A 24 12.40 -14.07 -1.43
N ASP A 25 11.73 -13.09 -0.82
CA ASP A 25 12.32 -12.26 0.24
C ASP A 25 12.51 -13.04 1.54
N VAL A 26 11.61 -13.98 1.82
CA VAL A 26 11.75 -14.93 2.94
C VAL A 26 12.91 -15.89 2.69
N ALA A 27 13.05 -16.40 1.47
CA ALA A 27 14.10 -17.34 1.10
C ALA A 27 15.49 -16.69 1.02
N ASP A 28 15.59 -15.47 0.50
CA ASP A 28 16.82 -14.68 0.46
C ASP A 28 16.61 -13.25 1.02
N PRO A 29 16.78 -13.06 2.33
CA PRO A 29 16.62 -11.75 2.97
C PRO A 29 17.57 -10.66 2.45
N LYS A 30 18.61 -11.00 1.68
CA LYS A 30 19.50 -10.02 1.05
C LYS A 30 18.76 -9.16 0.03
N ARG A 31 17.65 -9.65 -0.54
CA ARG A 31 16.77 -8.89 -1.43
C ARG A 31 16.25 -7.62 -0.76
N LEU A 32 15.99 -7.66 0.55
CA LEU A 32 15.51 -6.53 1.35
C LEU A 32 16.62 -5.54 1.75
N GLY A 33 17.88 -5.95 1.65
CA GLY A 33 19.04 -5.13 2.02
C GLY A 33 19.34 -5.14 3.53
N GLY A 34 20.62 -5.24 3.88
CA GLY A 34 21.06 -5.46 5.27
C GLY A 34 20.67 -4.37 6.27
N LEU A 35 20.53 -3.11 5.81
CA LEU A 35 20.09 -2.01 6.67
C LEU A 35 18.65 -2.21 7.13
N PHE A 36 17.75 -2.55 6.20
CA PHE A 36 16.34 -2.81 6.49
C PHE A 36 16.20 -4.00 7.44
N THR A 37 16.82 -5.14 7.13
CA THR A 37 16.72 -6.35 7.96
C THR A 37 17.29 -6.15 9.37
N THR A 38 18.29 -5.28 9.54
CA THR A 38 18.90 -4.99 10.84
C THR A 38 18.03 -4.06 11.69
N LEU A 39 17.44 -3.03 11.08
CA LEU A 39 16.65 -2.00 11.76
C LEU A 39 15.21 -2.44 12.01
N VAL A 40 14.54 -2.97 10.98
CA VAL A 40 13.11 -3.33 11.04
C VAL A 40 12.93 -4.74 11.59
N ARG A 41 13.87 -5.65 11.33
CA ARG A 41 13.84 -7.06 11.77
C ARG A 41 12.49 -7.73 11.46
N PRO A 42 12.08 -7.75 10.18
CA PRO A 42 10.81 -8.35 9.79
C PRO A 42 10.79 -9.83 10.18
N ARG A 43 9.60 -10.33 10.52
CA ARG A 43 9.37 -11.76 10.61
C ARG A 43 9.26 -12.31 9.19
N LEU A 44 10.18 -13.18 8.81
CA LEU A 44 10.27 -13.73 7.47
C LEU A 44 9.70 -15.15 7.49
N GLU A 45 8.39 -15.25 7.34
CA GLU A 45 7.67 -16.52 7.34
C GLU A 45 6.80 -16.64 6.09
N VAL A 46 6.95 -17.76 5.38
CA VAL A 46 6.13 -18.06 4.19
C VAL A 46 4.63 -18.05 4.53
N ALA A 47 4.27 -18.42 5.75
CA ALA A 47 2.88 -18.39 6.23
C ALA A 47 2.26 -16.98 6.27
N GLU A 48 3.09 -15.93 6.35
CA GLU A 48 2.62 -14.55 6.40
C GLU A 48 2.56 -13.90 5.00
N THR A 49 3.04 -14.54 3.94
CA THR A 49 3.02 -13.97 2.58
C THR A 49 1.60 -13.95 1.99
N ALA A 50 1.32 -12.97 1.13
CA ALA A 50 0.05 -12.88 0.43
C ALA A 50 -0.24 -14.16 -0.37
N LEU A 51 0.77 -14.73 -1.03
CA LEU A 51 0.65 -16.00 -1.76
C LEU A 51 0.09 -17.12 -0.88
N ARG A 52 0.65 -17.28 0.32
CA ARG A 52 0.23 -18.37 1.19
C ARG A 52 -1.15 -18.13 1.78
N GLN A 53 -1.46 -16.89 2.16
CA GLN A 53 -2.77 -16.53 2.69
C GLN A 53 -3.88 -16.70 1.63
N VAL A 54 -3.64 -16.30 0.38
CA VAL A 54 -4.57 -16.53 -0.75
C VAL A 54 -4.81 -18.04 -0.96
N ALA A 55 -3.75 -18.84 -0.95
CA ALA A 55 -3.86 -20.29 -1.11
C ALA A 55 -4.59 -20.96 0.06
N ASP A 56 -4.36 -20.52 1.30
CA ASP A 56 -5.05 -21.05 2.49
C ASP A 56 -6.55 -20.69 2.52
N LEU A 57 -6.97 -19.63 1.82
CA LEU A 57 -8.39 -19.33 1.55
C LEU A 57 -9.01 -20.25 0.48
N GLY A 58 -8.22 -21.12 -0.16
CA GLY A 58 -8.67 -22.06 -1.19
C GLY A 58 -8.65 -21.50 -2.61
N PHE A 59 -8.12 -20.29 -2.82
CA PHE A 59 -8.02 -19.66 -4.13
C PHE A 59 -6.74 -20.04 -4.86
N ARG A 60 -6.77 -20.02 -6.20
CA ARG A 60 -5.56 -20.22 -6.99
C ARG A 60 -4.81 -18.90 -7.10
N ILE A 61 -3.49 -18.94 -7.01
CA ILE A 61 -2.67 -17.74 -7.20
C ILE A 61 -2.85 -17.11 -8.59
N ASP A 62 -3.14 -17.93 -9.62
CA ASP A 62 -3.40 -17.46 -10.99
C ASP A 62 -4.70 -16.66 -11.13
N ASP A 63 -5.60 -16.77 -10.14
CA ASP A 63 -6.85 -16.01 -10.08
C ASP A 63 -6.59 -14.58 -9.57
N VAL A 64 -5.43 -14.30 -8.97
CA VAL A 64 -4.99 -12.92 -8.70
C VAL A 64 -4.55 -12.29 -10.01
N ARG A 65 -5.43 -11.47 -10.59
CA ARG A 65 -5.23 -10.84 -11.90
C ARG A 65 -4.63 -9.44 -11.82
N HIS A 66 -4.82 -8.78 -10.69
CA HIS A 66 -4.48 -7.37 -10.54
C HIS A 66 -3.79 -7.13 -9.21
N ILE A 67 -2.79 -6.26 -9.23
CA ILE A 67 -2.15 -5.72 -8.02
C ILE A 67 -2.21 -4.20 -8.10
N VAL A 68 -2.72 -3.55 -7.07
CA VAL A 68 -2.83 -2.09 -6.95
C VAL A 68 -2.00 -1.66 -5.74
N PRO A 69 -0.69 -1.41 -5.90
CA PRO A 69 0.15 -1.00 -4.79
C PRO A 69 -0.14 0.45 -4.39
N THR A 70 -0.13 0.70 -3.07
CA THR A 70 -0.11 2.06 -2.50
C THR A 70 1.15 2.80 -2.93
N HIS A 71 2.29 2.08 -2.92
CA HIS A 71 3.59 2.57 -3.35
C HIS A 71 4.57 1.39 -3.56
N LEU A 72 5.83 1.68 -3.93
CA LEU A 72 6.79 0.64 -4.35
C LEU A 72 7.92 0.37 -3.34
N ASP A 73 7.73 0.70 -2.06
CA ASP A 73 8.71 0.31 -1.03
C ASP A 73 8.79 -1.21 -0.90
N LEU A 74 9.94 -1.67 -0.41
CA LEU A 74 10.34 -3.08 -0.43
C LEU A 74 9.38 -4.02 0.31
N ASP A 75 8.65 -3.52 1.29
CA ASP A 75 7.68 -4.26 2.09
C ASP A 75 6.25 -4.20 1.53
N HIS A 76 6.04 -3.49 0.41
CA HIS A 76 4.76 -3.44 -0.32
C HIS A 76 4.86 -4.15 -1.67
N ALA A 77 6.06 -4.18 -2.27
CA ALA A 77 6.35 -4.73 -3.59
C ALA A 77 6.99 -6.13 -3.56
N GLY A 78 7.25 -6.69 -2.37
CA GLY A 78 8.00 -7.94 -2.23
C GLY A 78 7.31 -9.16 -2.82
N GLY A 79 5.98 -9.22 -2.73
CA GLY A 79 5.16 -10.31 -3.25
C GLY A 79 4.91 -10.27 -4.76
N PHE A 80 5.42 -9.31 -5.53
CA PHE A 80 5.14 -9.23 -6.97
C PHE A 80 5.56 -10.49 -7.75
N ALA A 81 6.72 -11.07 -7.43
CA ALA A 81 7.21 -12.28 -8.07
C ALA A 81 6.32 -13.51 -7.81
N ASP A 82 5.53 -13.48 -6.74
CA ASP A 82 4.63 -14.56 -6.35
C ASP A 82 3.38 -14.64 -7.27
N PHE A 83 3.07 -13.57 -8.01
CA PHE A 83 1.88 -13.45 -8.86
C PHE A 83 2.26 -13.05 -10.31
N PRO A 84 2.99 -13.90 -11.06
CA PRO A 84 3.56 -13.54 -12.36
C PRO A 84 2.52 -13.25 -13.46
N ALA A 85 1.28 -13.71 -13.30
CA ALA A 85 0.19 -13.45 -14.24
C ALA A 85 -0.50 -12.09 -13.99
N ALA A 86 -0.28 -11.45 -12.84
CA ALA A 86 -0.99 -10.25 -12.47
C ALA A 86 -0.49 -9.01 -13.24
N THR A 87 -1.41 -8.08 -13.49
CA THR A 87 -1.09 -6.73 -13.96
C THR A 87 -0.95 -5.79 -12.77
N VAL A 88 0.15 -5.05 -12.70
CA VAL A 88 0.42 -4.11 -11.61
C VAL A 88 -0.01 -2.70 -12.02
N HIS A 89 -1.11 -2.22 -11.43
CA HIS A 89 -1.71 -0.91 -11.66
C HIS A 89 -1.18 0.09 -10.64
N VAL A 90 -0.08 0.75 -10.97
CA VAL A 90 0.65 1.64 -10.07
C VAL A 90 0.48 3.10 -10.49
N TYR A 91 0.46 4.02 -9.53
CA TYR A 91 0.46 5.43 -9.86
C TYR A 91 1.72 5.81 -10.67
N ALA A 92 1.54 6.52 -11.78
CA ALA A 92 2.61 6.75 -12.75
C ALA A 92 3.81 7.50 -12.16
N ASP A 93 3.57 8.44 -11.25
CA ASP A 93 4.61 9.17 -10.54
C ASP A 93 5.49 8.26 -9.67
N GLU A 94 4.90 7.22 -9.08
CA GLU A 94 5.64 6.26 -8.26
C GLU A 94 6.52 5.37 -9.12
N LEU A 95 5.99 4.86 -10.23
CA LEU A 95 6.78 4.06 -11.17
C LEU A 95 7.92 4.89 -11.78
N ARG A 96 7.69 6.16 -12.10
CA ARG A 96 8.73 7.09 -12.56
C ARG A 96 9.82 7.27 -11.50
N ALA A 97 9.45 7.42 -10.23
CA ALA A 97 10.40 7.52 -9.13
C ALA A 97 11.21 6.24 -8.94
N ALA A 98 10.56 5.07 -8.98
CA ALA A 98 11.22 3.78 -8.82
C ALA A 98 12.17 3.43 -9.97
N ARG A 99 11.85 3.85 -11.20
CA ARG A 99 12.73 3.68 -12.39
C ARG A 99 13.91 4.66 -12.42
N ALA A 100 13.79 5.81 -11.77
CA ALA A 100 14.85 6.82 -11.69
C ALA A 100 15.07 7.31 -10.25
N PRO A 101 15.51 6.41 -9.34
CA PRO A 101 15.57 6.71 -7.92
C PRO A 101 16.77 7.60 -7.57
N MET A 102 16.54 8.57 -6.70
CA MET A 102 17.61 9.28 -6.02
C MET A 102 18.41 8.32 -5.13
N TRP A 103 19.62 8.72 -4.73
CA TRP A 103 20.53 7.84 -3.98
C TRP A 103 19.91 7.27 -2.69
N ARG A 104 19.10 8.05 -1.96
CA ARG A 104 18.40 7.60 -0.74
C ARG A 104 17.25 6.64 -1.05
N GLU A 105 16.61 6.82 -2.21
CA GLU A 105 15.46 6.03 -2.65
C GLU A 105 15.86 4.63 -3.16
N ARG A 106 17.15 4.40 -3.43
CA ARG A 106 17.66 3.06 -3.79
C ARG A 106 17.55 2.03 -2.65
N LEU A 107 17.36 2.50 -1.42
CA LEU A 107 17.17 1.61 -0.27
C LEU A 107 15.74 1.07 -0.21
N ARG A 108 14.75 1.81 -0.70
CA ARG A 108 13.33 1.41 -0.69
C ARG A 108 12.94 0.66 -1.96
N TYR A 109 13.35 1.13 -3.14
CA TYR A 109 13.01 0.51 -4.41
C TYR A 109 14.03 -0.58 -4.74
N ARG A 110 13.61 -1.85 -4.73
CA ARG A 110 14.50 -2.99 -4.92
C ARG A 110 14.38 -3.53 -6.34
N PRO A 111 15.43 -3.44 -7.19
CA PRO A 111 15.40 -4.05 -8.52
C PRO A 111 15.03 -5.54 -8.49
N ALA A 112 15.52 -6.27 -7.48
CA ALA A 112 15.19 -7.69 -7.30
C ALA A 112 13.69 -7.98 -7.18
N GLN A 113 12.89 -7.03 -6.70
CA GLN A 113 11.44 -7.14 -6.61
C GLN A 113 10.77 -6.55 -7.86
N LEU A 114 11.17 -5.35 -8.28
CA LEU A 114 10.50 -4.63 -9.37
C LEU A 114 10.75 -5.24 -10.76
N ASP A 115 11.91 -5.84 -11.00
CA ASP A 115 12.26 -6.46 -12.28
C ASP A 115 11.48 -7.76 -12.52
N SER A 116 10.81 -8.31 -11.49
CA SER A 116 9.95 -9.49 -11.62
C SER A 116 8.61 -9.19 -12.32
N VAL A 117 8.21 -7.92 -12.37
CA VAL A 117 6.90 -7.51 -12.91
C VAL A 117 6.95 -7.49 -14.43
N ALA A 118 6.20 -8.42 -15.05
CA ALA A 118 6.06 -8.49 -16.50
C ALA A 118 5.08 -7.44 -17.06
N ASN A 119 4.00 -7.15 -16.33
CA ASN A 119 2.87 -6.36 -16.81
C ASN A 119 2.66 -5.10 -15.94
N TRP A 120 3.33 -4.00 -16.31
CA TRP A 120 3.09 -2.68 -15.70
C TRP A 120 1.96 -1.95 -16.41
N ALA A 121 0.98 -1.46 -15.65
CA ALA A 121 -0.09 -0.58 -16.11
C ALA A 121 -0.04 0.73 -15.30
N PRO A 122 0.86 1.68 -15.63
CA PRO A 122 0.92 2.95 -14.91
C PRO A 122 -0.38 3.76 -15.09
N VAL A 123 -0.90 4.28 -13.98
CA VAL A 123 -2.11 5.10 -13.93
C VAL A 123 -1.71 6.56 -13.77
N GLU A 124 -2.03 7.38 -14.76
CA GLU A 124 -1.68 8.80 -14.75
C GLU A 124 -2.54 9.61 -13.78
N ALA A 125 -1.97 10.73 -13.34
CA ALA A 125 -2.67 11.72 -12.54
C ALA A 125 -3.94 12.21 -13.24
N GLY A 126 -4.99 12.45 -12.44
CA GLY A 126 -6.25 12.96 -12.94
C GLY A 126 -7.43 12.43 -12.13
N GLY A 127 -8.56 12.26 -12.80
CA GLY A 127 -9.79 11.73 -12.23
C GLY A 127 -10.64 12.79 -11.51
N ASP A 128 -11.65 12.28 -10.82
CA ASP A 128 -12.73 13.08 -10.26
C ASP A 128 -12.45 13.45 -8.79
N ASP A 129 -13.25 14.38 -8.27
CA ASP A 129 -13.25 14.66 -6.84
C ASP A 129 -13.89 13.50 -6.06
N TRP A 130 -13.19 13.01 -5.04
CA TRP A 130 -13.62 11.94 -4.15
C TRP A 130 -13.38 12.38 -2.71
N PHE A 131 -14.46 12.73 -1.99
CA PHE A 131 -14.44 13.20 -0.60
C PHE A 131 -13.37 14.27 -0.29
N GLY A 132 -13.15 15.23 -1.20
CA GLY A 132 -12.14 16.29 -1.03
C GLY A 132 -10.71 15.90 -1.42
N PHE A 133 -10.54 14.73 -2.05
CA PHE A 133 -9.31 14.28 -2.70
C PHE A 133 -9.51 14.18 -4.20
N LYS A 134 -8.42 14.21 -4.96
CA LYS A 134 -8.43 13.70 -6.33
C LYS A 134 -8.30 12.19 -6.28
N ALA A 135 -9.05 11.49 -7.12
CA ALA A 135 -8.97 10.05 -7.23
C ALA A 135 -9.13 9.61 -8.68
N VAL A 136 -8.32 8.64 -9.09
CA VAL A 136 -8.35 8.05 -10.43
C VAL A 136 -8.68 6.57 -10.32
N ARG A 137 -9.47 6.02 -11.25
CA ARG A 137 -9.72 4.57 -11.31
C ARG A 137 -8.41 3.83 -11.52
N ALA A 138 -8.10 2.88 -10.65
CA ALA A 138 -6.89 2.06 -10.74
C ALA A 138 -6.90 1.21 -12.01
N MET A 139 -8.09 0.73 -12.41
CA MET A 139 -8.27 -0.19 -13.54
C MET A 139 -9.35 0.34 -14.48
N PRO A 140 -9.05 1.35 -15.33
CA PRO A 140 -10.02 1.92 -16.25
C PRO A 140 -10.60 0.85 -17.19
N GLY A 141 -11.93 0.84 -17.34
CA GLY A 141 -12.64 -0.11 -18.20
C GLY A 141 -13.23 -1.33 -17.48
N THR A 142 -12.90 -1.52 -16.19
CA THR A 142 -13.56 -2.52 -15.31
C THR A 142 -14.77 -1.91 -14.60
N GLN A 143 -15.68 -2.74 -14.10
CA GLN A 143 -16.73 -2.31 -13.15
C GLN A 143 -16.23 -2.22 -11.70
N ASP A 144 -14.97 -2.59 -11.44
CA ASP A 144 -14.38 -2.57 -10.11
C ASP A 144 -14.16 -1.12 -9.63
N ASP A 145 -14.83 -0.77 -8.54
CA ASP A 145 -14.69 0.54 -7.89
C ASP A 145 -13.46 0.56 -6.97
N VAL A 146 -12.28 0.50 -7.60
CA VAL A 146 -10.97 0.68 -6.95
C VAL A 146 -10.30 1.95 -7.47
N LEU A 147 -9.97 2.87 -6.57
CA LEU A 147 -9.41 4.17 -6.88
C LEU A 147 -8.01 4.34 -6.28
N LEU A 148 -7.11 4.97 -7.03
CA LEU A 148 -5.85 5.53 -6.51
C LEU A 148 -6.11 6.97 -6.07
N VAL A 149 -5.82 7.26 -4.81
CA VAL A 149 -5.94 8.57 -4.18
C VAL A 149 -4.54 9.11 -3.91
N PRO A 150 -4.02 10.07 -4.70
CA PRO A 150 -2.67 10.59 -4.50
C PRO A 150 -2.47 11.20 -3.11
N LEU A 151 -1.53 10.64 -2.36
CA LEU A 151 -1.15 11.04 -1.00
C LEU A 151 0.39 11.13 -0.91
N PRO A 152 1.05 11.98 -1.72
CA PRO A 152 2.50 12.06 -1.76
C PRO A 152 3.06 12.53 -0.41
N GLY A 153 4.29 12.12 -0.12
CA GLY A 153 4.98 12.51 1.10
C GLY A 153 5.86 11.41 1.63
N HIS A 154 5.30 10.20 1.81
CA HIS A 154 6.08 9.02 2.17
C HIS A 154 7.04 8.62 1.05
N SER A 155 6.51 8.40 -0.14
CA SER A 155 7.24 8.33 -1.40
C SER A 155 6.71 9.40 -2.37
N ARG A 156 7.33 9.51 -3.55
CA ARG A 156 7.06 10.60 -4.51
C ARG A 156 5.69 10.47 -5.16
N GLY A 157 5.25 9.24 -5.43
CA GLY A 157 3.96 8.92 -6.02
C GLY A 157 3.09 8.05 -5.12
N HIS A 158 3.32 8.07 -3.80
CA HIS A 158 2.49 7.35 -2.83
C HIS A 158 0.99 7.67 -3.01
N CYS A 159 0.17 6.62 -3.00
CA CYS A 159 -1.27 6.68 -3.08
C CYS A 159 -1.92 5.91 -1.93
N GLY A 160 -3.07 6.40 -1.46
CA GLY A 160 -4.05 5.54 -0.83
C GLY A 160 -4.84 4.78 -1.89
N VAL A 161 -5.36 3.60 -1.55
CA VAL A 161 -6.23 2.81 -2.41
C VAL A 161 -7.63 2.75 -1.81
N ALA A 162 -8.58 3.41 -2.46
CA ALA A 162 -9.98 3.39 -2.04
C ALA A 162 -10.72 2.23 -2.72
N VAL A 163 -11.42 1.44 -1.93
CA VAL A 163 -12.16 0.26 -2.37
C VAL A 163 -13.62 0.41 -1.97
N ARG A 164 -14.53 0.28 -2.93
CA ARG A 164 -15.97 0.26 -2.63
C ARG A 164 -16.33 -1.07 -1.98
N THR A 165 -17.06 -0.98 -0.88
CA THR A 165 -17.62 -2.10 -0.13
C THR A 165 -19.15 -2.00 -0.09
N ALA A 166 -19.82 -3.04 0.40
CA ALA A 166 -21.27 -3.03 0.57
C ALA A 166 -21.76 -1.94 1.55
N SER A 167 -20.92 -1.51 2.49
CA SER A 167 -21.27 -0.56 3.57
C SER A 167 -20.66 0.83 3.39
N GLY A 168 -20.01 1.12 2.27
CA GLY A 168 -19.31 2.38 2.04
C GLY A 168 -17.95 2.17 1.40
N TRP A 169 -17.01 3.06 1.65
CA TRP A 169 -15.64 2.96 1.18
C TRP A 169 -14.69 2.51 2.27
N LEU A 170 -13.67 1.74 1.89
CA LEU A 170 -12.47 1.54 2.67
C LEU A 170 -11.32 2.23 1.96
N LEU A 171 -10.58 3.10 2.65
CA LEU A 171 -9.34 3.70 2.14
C LEU A 171 -8.15 3.06 2.83
N HIS A 172 -7.42 2.22 2.08
CA HIS A 172 -6.09 1.77 2.49
C HIS A 172 -5.10 2.90 2.26
N CYS A 173 -4.79 3.64 3.31
CA CYS A 173 -3.96 4.85 3.27
C CYS A 173 -2.48 4.58 3.07
N GLY A 174 -2.08 3.31 2.94
CA GLY A 174 -0.68 2.93 2.81
C GLY A 174 0.12 3.48 3.98
N ASP A 175 1.19 4.19 3.63
CA ASP A 175 2.17 4.77 4.54
C ASP A 175 1.99 6.29 4.71
N ALA A 176 0.80 6.81 4.36
CA ALA A 176 0.44 8.19 4.70
C ALA A 176 0.43 8.42 6.23
N TYR A 177 0.17 7.37 7.01
CA TYR A 177 0.30 7.32 8.46
C TYR A 177 0.63 5.89 8.91
N PHE A 178 1.19 5.73 10.10
CA PHE A 178 1.63 4.42 10.63
C PHE A 178 0.86 4.02 11.88
N HIS A 179 0.10 4.94 12.47
CA HIS A 179 -0.72 4.68 13.66
C HIS A 179 -2.06 5.41 13.58
N HIS A 180 -3.16 4.72 13.83
CA HIS A 180 -4.54 5.22 13.72
C HIS A 180 -4.76 6.55 14.46
N ALA A 181 -4.13 6.75 15.62
CA ALA A 181 -4.20 8.00 16.39
C ALA A 181 -3.78 9.25 15.59
N GLU A 182 -2.98 9.11 14.53
CA GLU A 182 -2.56 10.23 13.68
C GLU A 182 -3.71 10.80 12.85
N VAL A 183 -4.71 9.98 12.53
CA VAL A 183 -5.87 10.37 11.72
C VAL A 183 -7.20 10.24 12.47
N ALA A 184 -7.17 9.82 13.73
CA ALA A 184 -8.36 9.69 14.57
C ALA A 184 -9.10 11.03 14.72
N ALA A 185 -10.43 10.96 14.67
CA ALA A 185 -11.32 12.09 14.92
C ALA A 185 -11.09 12.66 16.33
N GLY A 186 -10.92 13.99 16.42
CA GLY A 186 -10.59 14.65 17.70
C GLY A 186 -9.09 14.74 18.00
N GLY A 187 -8.25 14.12 17.16
CA GLY A 187 -6.80 14.24 17.21
C GLY A 187 -6.14 13.29 18.21
N GLY A 188 -4.95 12.83 17.82
CA GLY A 188 -4.08 12.00 18.64
C GLY A 188 -2.64 12.10 18.15
N ALA A 189 -1.71 11.51 18.91
CA ALA A 189 -0.32 11.44 18.51
C ALA A 189 0.13 9.98 18.52
N ALA A 190 0.78 9.57 17.43
CA ALA A 190 1.50 8.30 17.42
C ALA A 190 2.59 8.27 18.51
N PRO A 191 2.95 7.08 19.00
CA PRO A 191 4.15 6.88 19.83
C PRO A 191 5.39 7.57 19.25
N ILE A 192 6.25 8.11 20.11
CA ILE A 192 7.43 8.90 19.69
C ILE A 192 8.32 8.13 18.72
N GLY A 193 8.52 6.83 18.95
CA GLY A 193 9.32 5.97 18.07
C GLY A 193 8.77 5.88 16.64
N ILE A 194 7.44 5.80 16.49
CA ILE A 194 6.77 5.76 15.18
C ILE A 194 6.95 7.10 14.46
N ARG A 195 6.71 8.22 15.15
CA ARG A 195 6.90 9.57 14.57
C ARG A 195 8.33 9.85 14.12
N ALA A 196 9.31 9.33 14.88
CA ALA A 196 10.72 9.41 14.53
C ALA A 196 11.02 8.56 13.29
N PHE A 197 10.51 7.32 13.23
CA PHE A 197 10.67 6.42 12.10
C PHE A 197 10.08 7.03 10.81
N GLU A 198 8.82 7.46 10.83
CA GLU A 198 8.20 8.15 9.69
C GLU A 198 9.01 9.34 9.20
N SER A 199 9.54 10.14 10.14
CA SER A 199 10.36 11.31 9.80
C SER A 199 11.65 10.93 9.05
N LEU A 200 12.16 9.72 9.25
CA LEU A 200 13.35 9.20 8.56
C LEU A 200 13.02 8.60 7.19
N VAL A 201 11.83 8.01 7.02
CA VAL A 201 11.47 7.25 5.81
C VAL A 201 10.67 8.05 4.78
N ASN A 202 10.08 9.20 5.13
CA ASN A 202 9.38 10.03 4.14
C ASN A 202 10.34 10.78 3.19
N VAL A 203 9.87 11.13 1.98
CA VAL A 203 10.58 11.98 1.02
C VAL A 203 10.19 13.46 1.12
N ASP A 204 8.97 13.76 1.58
CA ASP A 204 8.44 15.11 1.76
C ASP A 204 7.54 15.17 3.01
N LYS A 205 8.12 15.63 4.12
CA LYS A 205 7.46 15.73 5.42
C LYS A 205 6.30 16.74 5.42
N PRO A 206 6.45 17.98 4.90
CA PRO A 206 5.32 18.89 4.77
C PRO A 206 4.12 18.29 4.03
N ALA A 207 4.33 17.64 2.88
CA ALA A 207 3.25 17.00 2.12
C ALA A 207 2.59 15.87 2.91
N ARG A 208 3.39 15.00 3.56
CA ARG A 208 2.89 13.92 4.42
C ARG A 208 2.01 14.45 5.56
N VAL A 209 2.49 15.45 6.31
CA VAL A 209 1.74 16.04 7.43
C VAL A 209 0.45 16.71 6.95
N ALA A 210 0.48 17.38 5.79
CA ALA A 210 -0.73 17.95 5.19
C ALA A 210 -1.74 16.87 4.80
N ASN A 211 -1.28 15.73 4.26
CA ASN A 211 -2.14 14.60 3.95
C ASN A 211 -2.72 13.93 5.21
N GLN A 212 -1.94 13.77 6.28
CA GLN A 212 -2.47 13.31 7.57
C GLN A 212 -3.59 14.21 8.12
N GLN A 213 -3.43 15.53 7.99
CA GLN A 213 -4.49 16.48 8.36
C GLN A 213 -5.75 16.31 7.50
N ARG A 214 -5.60 16.14 6.17
CA ARG A 214 -6.74 15.90 5.27
C ARG A 214 -7.44 14.57 5.55
N LEU A 215 -6.68 13.51 5.86
CA LEU A 215 -7.22 12.22 6.26
C LEU A 215 -7.99 12.31 7.59
N ARG A 216 -7.50 13.12 8.54
CA ARG A 216 -8.24 13.41 9.77
C ARG A 216 -9.57 14.11 9.47
N GLU A 217 -9.56 15.12 8.61
CA GLU A 217 -10.79 15.81 8.19
C GLU A 217 -11.78 14.86 7.49
N LEU A 218 -11.28 13.91 6.70
CA LEU A 218 -12.08 12.86 6.09
C LEU A 218 -12.74 11.96 7.15
N ALA A 219 -11.96 11.47 8.12
CA ALA A 219 -12.47 10.65 9.21
C ALA A 219 -13.48 11.40 10.09
N GLU A 220 -13.29 12.71 10.30
CA GLU A 220 -14.21 13.54 11.10
C GLU A 220 -15.53 13.82 10.38
N ARG A 221 -15.50 14.04 9.06
CA ARG A 221 -16.69 14.45 8.29
C ARG A 221 -17.46 13.30 7.65
N HIS A 222 -16.77 12.21 7.34
CA HIS A 222 -17.29 11.09 6.54
C HIS A 222 -16.93 9.73 7.15
N GLY A 223 -16.68 9.66 8.46
CA GLY A 223 -16.28 8.40 9.12
C GLY A 223 -17.36 7.31 9.10
N ASP A 224 -18.61 7.66 8.80
CA ASP A 224 -19.73 6.75 8.53
C ASP A 224 -19.77 6.24 7.08
N GLU A 225 -19.10 6.93 6.15
CA GLU A 225 -19.05 6.59 4.72
C GLU A 225 -17.70 5.99 4.30
N VAL A 226 -16.60 6.38 4.97
CA VAL A 226 -15.23 6.03 4.62
C VAL A 226 -14.46 5.54 5.85
N ARG A 227 -14.10 4.25 5.84
CA ARG A 227 -13.22 3.65 6.85
C ARG A 227 -11.76 3.81 6.42
N LEU A 228 -10.91 4.35 7.29
CA LEU A 228 -9.47 4.47 7.05
C LEU A 228 -8.72 3.31 7.71
N ILE A 229 -7.74 2.76 7.00
CA ILE A 229 -6.71 1.87 7.55
C ILE A 229 -5.34 2.22 6.95
N SER A 230 -4.26 1.97 7.69
CA SER A 230 -2.87 2.04 7.22
C SER A 230 -2.29 0.65 6.99
N SER A 231 -1.09 0.61 6.42
CA SER A 231 -0.33 -0.64 6.24
C SER A 231 0.16 -1.23 7.56
N HIS A 232 0.43 -0.37 8.55
CA HIS A 232 1.40 -0.68 9.61
C HIS A 232 0.83 -0.68 11.03
N ASP A 233 -0.47 -0.39 11.19
CA ASP A 233 -1.15 -0.38 12.48
C ASP A 233 -1.76 -1.76 12.84
N PRO A 234 -1.25 -2.46 13.88
CA PRO A 234 -1.77 -3.77 14.27
C PRO A 234 -3.21 -3.75 14.80
N ALA A 235 -3.68 -2.64 15.37
CA ALA A 235 -5.05 -2.52 15.85
C ALA A 235 -6.02 -2.44 14.66
N GLU A 236 -5.65 -1.71 13.61
CA GLU A 236 -6.41 -1.68 12.36
C GLU A 236 -6.41 -3.06 11.67
N LEU A 237 -5.31 -3.82 11.76
CA LEU A 237 -5.23 -5.20 11.24
C LEU A 237 -6.30 -6.09 11.87
N LEU A 238 -6.28 -6.10 13.20
CA LEU A 238 -7.13 -6.96 14.00
C LEU A 238 -8.60 -6.62 13.78
N ALA A 239 -8.91 -5.34 13.62
CA ALA A 239 -10.27 -4.87 13.32
C ALA A 239 -10.75 -5.23 11.90
N CYS A 240 -9.89 -5.70 10.99
CA CYS A 240 -10.27 -6.18 9.65
C CYS A 240 -10.35 -7.70 9.54
N ARG A 241 -9.93 -8.44 10.57
CA ARG A 241 -9.92 -9.92 10.59
C ARG A 241 -11.22 -10.56 11.13
N GLY A 242 -12.19 -9.75 11.55
CA GLY A 242 -13.51 -10.19 12.02
C GLY A 242 -14.62 -9.67 11.13
#